data_AF-A0A7C4JIR6-F1
#
_entry.id   AF-A0A7C4JIR6-F1
#
_cell.length_a   1.000
_cell.length_b   1.000
_cell.length_c   1.000
_cell.angle_alpha   90.00
_cell.angle_beta   90.00
_cell.angle_gamma   90.00
#
_symmetry.space_group_name_H-M   'P 1'
#
loop_
_entity.id
_entity.type
_entity.pdbx_description
1 polymer ?
#
loop_
_entity_poly.entity_id
_entity_poly.type
_entity_poly.pdbx_seq_one_letter_code
_entity_poly.pdbx_strand_id
1 'polypeptide(L)'
;MKLKIAMQILLGFTASWAIASIAGKENIHHLLLSLPVLGFTHELLHLVSLKLFKLKYKFTLNGFLIGFRATFVNHTQFAIAATIPQILTLSLALAYLCTSNTYALALSMLHIAISYEDMMKVLKYLVNYLV
;
A
#
# COMPACT_ATOMS: atom_id res chain seq x y z
N MET A 1 6.66 19.44 -2.94
CA MET A 1 5.56 19.55 -1.94
C MET A 1 4.18 19.60 -2.59
N LYS A 2 3.93 20.51 -3.56
CA LYS A 2 2.62 20.65 -4.24
C LYS A 2 2.13 19.38 -4.97
N LEU A 3 3.02 18.67 -5.68
CA LEU A 3 2.67 17.43 -6.39
C LEU A 3 2.26 16.29 -5.44
N LYS A 4 2.93 16.15 -4.28
CA LYS A 4 2.63 15.12 -3.28
C LYS A 4 1.20 15.30 -2.73
N ILE A 5 0.84 16.54 -2.41
CA ILE A 5 -0.50 16.90 -1.92
C ILE A 5 -1.55 16.67 -3.01
N ALA A 6 -1.29 17.11 -4.24
CA ALA A 6 -2.21 16.91 -5.36
C ALA A 6 -2.49 15.41 -5.63
N MET A 7 -1.46 14.56 -5.58
CA MET A 7 -1.61 13.10 -5.72
C MET A 7 -2.37 12.46 -4.56
N GLN A 8 -2.12 12.88 -3.32
CA GLN A 8 -2.89 12.38 -2.17
C GLN A 8 -4.36 12.74 -2.28
N ILE A 9 -4.67 13.95 -2.75
CA ILE A 9 -6.05 14.38 -3.04
C ILE A 9 -6.64 13.53 -4.17
N LEU A 10 -5.90 13.33 -5.27
CA LEU A 10 -6.37 12.53 -6.41
C LEU A 10 -6.61 11.06 -6.01
N LEU A 11 -5.73 10.49 -5.18
CA LEU A 11 -5.85 9.14 -4.63
C LEU A 11 -7.02 9.01 -3.66
N GLY A 12 -7.23 10.00 -2.79
CA GLY A 12 -8.42 10.04 -1.93
C GLY A 12 -9.71 10.12 -2.74
N PHE A 13 -9.72 10.90 -3.82
CA PHE A 13 -10.87 11.05 -4.71
C PHE A 13 -11.12 9.78 -5.53
N THR A 14 -10.09 9.18 -6.10
CA THR A 14 -10.19 7.92 -6.86
C THR A 14 -10.52 6.73 -5.98
N ALA A 15 -10.00 6.66 -4.75
CA ALA A 15 -10.42 5.69 -3.74
C ALA A 15 -11.90 5.84 -3.40
N SER A 16 -12.36 7.06 -3.13
CA SER A 16 -13.77 7.35 -2.82
C SER A 16 -14.70 7.06 -4.00
N TRP A 17 -14.26 7.41 -5.22
CA TRP A 17 -14.99 7.12 -6.45
C TRP A 17 -15.03 5.63 -6.79
N ALA A 18 -13.92 4.90 -6.60
CA ALA A 18 -13.87 3.44 -6.76
C ALA A 18 -14.78 2.75 -5.74
N ILE A 19 -14.77 3.18 -4.48
CA ILE A 19 -15.69 2.70 -3.44
C ILE A 19 -17.15 2.94 -3.86
N ALA A 20 -17.47 4.15 -4.34
CA ALA A 20 -18.83 4.52 -4.72
C ALA A 20 -19.34 3.83 -5.99
N SER A 21 -18.47 3.59 -6.98
CA SER A 21 -18.85 3.04 -8.29
C SER A 21 -18.84 1.51 -8.34
N ILE A 22 -17.99 0.85 -7.56
CA ILE A 22 -17.72 -0.59 -7.70
C ILE A 22 -18.47 -1.42 -6.64
N ALA A 23 -18.69 -0.86 -5.46
CA ALA A 23 -19.20 -1.62 -4.31
C ALA A 23 -20.74 -1.71 -4.29
N GLY A 24 -21.44 -0.78 -4.95
CA GLY A 24 -22.85 -0.53 -4.65
C GLY A 24 -23.04 -0.02 -3.22
N LYS A 25 -24.21 0.55 -2.91
CA LYS A 25 -24.45 1.17 -1.58
C LYS A 25 -24.30 0.18 -0.42
N GLU A 26 -24.56 -1.11 -0.66
CA GLU A 26 -24.57 -2.14 0.38
C GLU A 26 -23.17 -2.51 0.89
N ASN A 27 -22.12 -2.40 0.05
CA ASN A 27 -20.77 -2.80 0.43
C ASN A 27 -19.88 -1.64 0.92
N ILE A 28 -20.38 -0.40 0.93
CA ILE A 28 -19.62 0.77 1.37
C ILE A 28 -19.17 0.62 2.82
N HIS A 29 -20.06 0.16 3.70
CA HIS A 29 -19.73 -0.06 5.11
C HIS A 29 -18.63 -1.12 5.27
N HIS A 30 -18.72 -2.22 4.52
CA HIS A 30 -17.70 -3.26 4.51
C HIS A 30 -16.35 -2.76 3.97
N LEU A 31 -16.33 -1.88 2.96
CA LEU A 31 -15.07 -1.29 2.47
C LEU A 31 -14.44 -0.35 3.48
N LEU A 32 -15.24 0.50 4.13
CA LEU A 32 -14.74 1.41 5.17
C LEU A 32 -14.16 0.64 6.36
N LEU A 33 -14.81 -0.45 6.78
CA LEU A 33 -14.31 -1.32 7.85
C LEU A 33 -13.04 -2.09 7.45
N SER A 34 -12.86 -2.37 6.16
CA SER A 34 -11.66 -3.04 5.65
C SER A 34 -10.44 -2.12 5.54
N LEU A 35 -10.59 -0.79 5.51
CA LEU A 35 -9.47 0.14 5.39
C LEU A 35 -8.42 -0.02 6.52
N PRO A 36 -8.80 -0.03 7.82
CA PRO A 36 -7.85 -0.29 8.90
C PRO A 36 -7.16 -1.65 8.77
N VAL A 37 -7.89 -2.69 8.37
CA VAL A 37 -7.35 -4.05 8.18
C VAL A 37 -6.34 -4.05 7.04
N LEU A 38 -6.64 -3.36 5.95
CA LEU A 38 -5.79 -3.24 4.77
C LEU A 38 -4.49 -2.50 5.10
N GLY A 39 -4.58 -1.37 5.81
CA GLY A 39 -3.42 -0.62 6.29
C GLY A 39 -2.58 -1.41 7.30
N PHE A 40 -3.21 -2.10 8.25
CA PHE A 40 -2.50 -2.95 9.21
C PHE A 40 -1.78 -4.12 8.52
N THR A 41 -2.44 -4.76 7.56
CA THR A 41 -1.84 -5.86 6.78
C THR A 41 -0.66 -5.35 5.95
N HIS A 42 -0.78 -4.17 5.34
CA HIS A 42 0.31 -3.50 4.62
C HIS A 42 1.55 -3.31 5.51
N GLU A 43 1.36 -2.74 6.70
CA GLU A 43 2.43 -2.51 7.67
C GLU A 43 3.00 -3.82 8.25
N LEU A 44 2.17 -4.85 8.44
CA LEU A 44 2.65 -6.19 8.82
C LEU A 44 3.55 -6.80 7.75
N LEU A 45 3.23 -6.61 6.47
CA LEU A 45 4.07 -7.12 5.37
C LEU A 45 5.43 -6.42 5.33
N HIS A 46 5.48 -5.11 5.61
CA HIS A 46 6.74 -4.42 5.86
C HIS A 46 7.52 -5.05 7.01
N LEU A 47 6.87 -5.29 8.16
CA LEU A 47 7.51 -5.90 9.32
C LEU A 47 8.05 -7.31 9.02
N VAL A 48 7.29 -8.13 8.29
CA VAL A 48 7.74 -9.44 7.82
C VAL A 48 9.00 -9.30 6.99
N SER A 49 9.02 -8.36 6.04
CA SER A 49 10.21 -8.09 5.23
C SER A 49 11.42 -7.69 6.07
N LEU A 50 11.23 -6.75 7.00
CA LEU A 50 12.30 -6.29 7.89
C LEU A 50 12.89 -7.44 8.72
N LYS A 51 12.03 -8.36 9.20
CA LYS A 51 12.46 -9.56 9.92
C LYS A 51 13.20 -10.56 9.02
N LEU A 52 12.73 -10.79 7.79
CA LEU A 52 13.38 -11.67 6.82
C LEU A 52 14.82 -11.20 6.52
N PHE A 53 15.02 -9.89 6.37
CA PHE A 53 16.33 -9.30 6.11
C PHE A 53 17.14 -8.99 7.37
N LYS A 54 16.63 -9.32 8.57
CA LYS A 54 17.26 -9.02 9.88
C LYS A 54 17.66 -7.53 10.02
N LEU A 55 16.82 -6.63 9.50
CA LEU A 55 17.07 -5.20 9.49
C LEU A 55 16.74 -4.56 10.84
N LYS A 56 17.48 -3.53 11.22
CA LYS A 56 17.16 -2.73 12.40
C LYS A 56 15.99 -1.81 12.08
N TYR A 57 14.98 -1.80 12.94
CA TYR A 57 13.82 -0.94 12.79
C TYR A 57 13.37 -0.33 14.12
N LYS A 58 12.70 0.82 14.05
CA LYS A 58 12.00 1.46 15.16
C LYS A 58 10.56 1.73 14.74
N PHE A 59 9.62 1.41 15.61
CA PHE A 59 8.22 1.80 15.41
C PHE A 59 8.09 3.32 15.48
N THR A 60 7.25 3.88 14.62
CA THR A 60 6.87 5.29 14.61
C THR A 60 5.36 5.39 14.64
N LEU A 61 4.85 6.23 15.54
CA LEU A 61 3.42 6.54 15.64
C LEU A 61 3.23 8.00 15.24
N ASN A 62 2.53 8.22 14.12
CA ASN A 62 2.17 9.57 13.65
C ASN A 62 0.64 9.69 13.70
N GLY A 63 0.11 10.13 14.84
CA GLY A 63 -1.34 10.13 15.09
C GLY A 63 -1.88 8.70 15.25
N PHE A 64 -2.83 8.31 14.41
CA PHE A 64 -3.40 6.95 14.38
C PHE A 64 -2.66 5.99 13.43
N LEU A 65 -1.58 6.45 12.77
CA LEU A 65 -0.81 5.65 11.82
C LEU A 65 0.40 5.03 12.51
N ILE A 66 0.44 3.69 12.51
CA ILE A 66 1.62 2.90 12.89
C ILE A 66 2.48 2.75 11.64
N GLY A 67 3.76 3.07 11.73
CA GLY A 67 4.72 2.84 10.67
C GLY A 67 6.08 2.44 11.21
N PHE A 68 7.06 2.33 10.30
CA PHE A 68 8.41 1.90 10.63
C PHE A 68 9.47 2.86 10.10
N ARG A 69 10.49 3.10 10.93
CA ARG A 69 11.76 3.61 10.48
C ARG A 69 12.77 2.48 10.46
N ALA A 70 13.11 2.00 9.28
CA ALA A 70 14.10 0.95 9.08
C ALA A 70 15.44 1.52 8.58
N THR A 71 16.52 0.88 9.00
CA THR A 71 17.87 1.16 8.49
C THR A 71 18.25 0.07 7.51
N PHE A 72 18.46 0.45 6.25
CA PHE A 72 18.82 -0.45 5.17
C PHE A 72 20.33 -0.41 4.92
N VAL A 73 20.94 -1.57 4.71
CA VAL A 73 22.39 -1.68 4.46
C VAL A 73 22.71 -1.35 3.01
N ASN A 74 21.84 -1.75 2.09
CA ASN A 74 21.95 -1.44 0.68
C ASN A 74 20.57 -1.14 0.07
N HIS A 75 20.59 -0.57 -1.12
CA HIS A 75 19.36 -0.18 -1.77
C HIS A 75 18.53 -1.36 -2.31
N THR A 76 19.15 -2.52 -2.55
CA THR A 76 18.43 -3.74 -2.96
C THR A 76 17.51 -4.23 -1.84
N GLN A 77 18.00 -4.28 -0.60
CA GLN A 77 17.19 -4.61 0.57
C GLN A 77 16.06 -3.61 0.78
N PHE A 78 16.32 -2.33 0.56
CA PHE A 78 15.27 -1.30 0.58
C PHE A 78 14.20 -1.56 -0.49
N ALA A 79 14.60 -1.81 -1.74
CA ALA A 79 13.70 -2.05 -2.84
C ALA A 79 12.84 -3.31 -2.62
N ILE A 80 13.44 -4.39 -2.13
CA ILE A 80 12.69 -5.61 -1.80
C ILE A 80 11.75 -5.34 -0.63
N ALA A 81 12.21 -4.68 0.43
CA ALA A 81 11.37 -4.39 1.58
C ALA A 81 10.16 -3.52 1.24
N ALA A 82 10.38 -2.48 0.44
CA ALA A 82 9.30 -1.60 -0.03
C ALA A 82 8.38 -2.25 -1.07
N THR A 83 8.77 -3.38 -1.69
CA THR A 83 7.91 -4.11 -2.64
C THR A 83 7.12 -5.26 -2.03
N ILE A 84 7.51 -5.80 -0.86
CA ILE A 84 6.80 -6.93 -0.21
C ILE A 84 5.31 -6.67 0.01
N PRO A 85 4.86 -5.49 0.50
CA PRO A 85 3.43 -5.24 0.65
C PRO A 85 2.65 -5.34 -0.67
N GLN A 86 3.32 -5.19 -1.82
CA GLN A 86 2.65 -5.17 -3.13
C GLN A 86 2.18 -6.56 -3.55
N ILE A 87 2.66 -7.61 -2.87
CA ILE A 87 2.09 -8.95 -2.95
C ILE A 87 0.59 -8.91 -2.60
N LEU A 88 0.18 -8.12 -1.61
CA LEU A 88 -1.24 -7.96 -1.25
C LEU A 88 -2.04 -7.31 -2.39
N THR A 89 -1.51 -6.25 -3.01
CA THR A 89 -2.13 -5.64 -4.21
C THR A 89 -2.37 -6.69 -5.29
N LEU A 90 -1.33 -7.48 -5.59
CA LEU A 90 -1.36 -8.48 -6.64
C LEU A 90 -2.34 -9.61 -6.30
N SER A 91 -2.34 -10.10 -5.06
CA SER A 91 -3.29 -11.13 -4.61
C SER A 91 -4.74 -10.66 -4.73
N LEU A 92 -5.04 -9.40 -4.38
CA LEU A 92 -6.38 -8.84 -4.53
C LEU A 92 -6.79 -8.66 -6.00
N ALA A 93 -5.86 -8.23 -6.85
CA ALA A 93 -6.08 -8.12 -8.29
C ALA A 93 -6.33 -9.50 -8.93
N LEU A 94 -5.55 -10.51 -8.57
CA LEU A 94 -5.74 -11.89 -9.01
C LEU A 94 -7.08 -12.46 -8.51
N ALA A 95 -7.45 -12.20 -7.25
CA ALA A 95 -8.74 -12.60 -6.72
C ALA A 95 -9.89 -12.02 -7.54
N TYR A 96 -9.81 -10.74 -7.94
CA TYR A 96 -10.77 -10.15 -8.86
C TYR A 96 -10.77 -10.87 -10.21
N LEU A 97 -9.62 -11.10 -10.84
CA LEU A 97 -9.55 -11.76 -12.14
C LEU A 97 -10.13 -13.19 -12.13
N CYS A 98 -9.99 -13.91 -11.01
CA CYS A 98 -10.49 -15.27 -10.87
C CYS A 98 -11.97 -15.35 -10.49
N THR A 99 -12.52 -14.35 -9.79
CA THR A 99 -13.88 -14.41 -9.22
C THR A 99 -14.84 -13.36 -9.79
N SER A 100 -14.32 -12.40 -10.57
CA SER A 100 -15.02 -11.19 -11.00
C SER A 100 -15.61 -10.37 -9.85
N ASN A 101 -15.13 -10.58 -8.62
CA ASN A 101 -15.66 -9.90 -7.44
C ASN A 101 -15.17 -8.45 -7.38
N THR A 102 -16.08 -7.52 -7.64
CA THR A 102 -15.85 -6.07 -7.63
C THR A 102 -15.32 -5.57 -6.28
N TYR A 103 -15.64 -6.21 -5.17
CA TYR A 103 -15.07 -5.89 -3.85
C TYR A 103 -13.55 -6.12 -3.79
N ALA A 104 -13.06 -7.20 -4.40
CA ALA A 104 -11.61 -7.49 -4.45
C ALA A 104 -10.86 -6.45 -5.30
N LEU A 105 -11.48 -6.00 -6.41
CA LEU A 105 -10.95 -4.92 -7.22
C LEU A 105 -10.88 -3.60 -6.42
N ALA A 106 -11.95 -3.25 -5.70
CA ALA A 106 -11.98 -2.05 -4.87
C ALA A 106 -10.90 -2.09 -3.78
N LEU A 107 -10.73 -3.22 -3.08
CA LEU A 107 -9.64 -3.39 -2.10
C LEU A 107 -8.26 -3.28 -2.74
N SER A 108 -8.06 -3.84 -3.95
CA SER A 108 -6.79 -3.70 -4.67
C SER A 108 -6.47 -2.23 -4.96
N MET A 109 -7.45 -1.46 -5.46
CA MET A 109 -7.28 -0.03 -5.72
C MET A 109 -7.01 0.77 -4.45
N LEU A 110 -7.70 0.47 -3.34
CA LEU A 110 -7.42 1.09 -2.05
C LEU A 110 -6.01 0.76 -1.55
N HIS A 111 -5.55 -0.47 -1.73
CA HIS A 111 -4.21 -0.86 -1.33
C HIS A 111 -3.14 -0.17 -2.19
N ILE A 112 -3.38 0.06 -3.49
CA ILE A 112 -2.52 0.89 -4.35
C ILE A 112 -2.40 2.30 -3.77
N ALA A 113 -3.50 2.89 -3.32
CA ALA A 113 -3.49 4.23 -2.73
C ALA A 113 -2.67 4.30 -1.44
N ILE A 114 -2.78 3.27 -0.57
CA ILE A 114 -1.96 3.14 0.64
C ILE A 114 -0.48 2.99 0.27
N SER A 115 -0.18 2.13 -0.70
CA SER A 115 1.18 1.75 -1.10
C SER A 115 1.88 2.77 -1.99
N TYR A 116 1.19 3.85 -2.37
CA TYR A 116 1.65 4.81 -3.35
C TYR A 116 3.00 5.43 -2.97
N GLU A 117 3.17 5.81 -1.70
CA GLU A 117 4.42 6.42 -1.24
C GLU A 117 5.61 5.46 -1.36
N ASP A 118 5.38 4.17 -1.09
CA ASP A 118 6.42 3.14 -1.17
C ASP A 118 6.76 2.80 -2.62
N MET A 119 5.77 2.74 -3.50
CA MET A 119 6.01 2.58 -4.93
C MET A 119 6.81 3.74 -5.52
N MET A 120 6.54 4.98 -5.10
CA MET A 120 7.31 6.15 -5.56
C MET A 120 8.76 6.13 -5.06
N LYS A 121 8.97 5.69 -3.82
CA LYS A 121 10.29 5.48 -3.24
C LYS A 121 11.09 4.43 -4.02
N VAL A 122 10.45 3.31 -4.37
CA VAL A 122 11.06 2.25 -5.20
C VAL A 122 11.37 2.77 -6.60
N LEU A 123 10.42 3.45 -7.25
CA LEU A 123 10.62 4.01 -8.60
C LEU A 123 11.80 4.98 -8.63
N LYS A 124 11.88 5.89 -7.64
CA LYS A 124 13.02 6.81 -7.52
C LYS A 124 14.35 6.06 -7.37
N TYR A 125 14.35 4.95 -6.63
CA TYR A 125 15.53 4.10 -6.53
C TYR A 125 15.90 3.48 -7.90
N LEU A 126 14.94 2.88 -8.61
CA LEU A 126 15.20 2.26 -9.92
C LEU A 126 15.78 3.28 -10.91
N VAL A 127 15.21 4.49 -10.97
CA VAL A 127 15.67 5.56 -11.88
C VAL A 127 17.09 6.03 -11.54
N ASN A 128 17.46 6.08 -10.26
CA ASN A 128 18.74 6.66 -9.86
C ASN A 128 19.91 5.65 -9.85
N TYR A 129 19.65 4.35 -9.90
CA TYR A 129 20.66 3.32 -9.66
C TYR A 129 20.67 2.16 -10.67
N LEU A 130 19.65 2.04 -11.52
CA LEU A 130 19.62 1.05 -12.62
C LEU A 130 19.69 1.69 -14.01
N VAL A 131 19.53 3.01 -14.10
CA VAL A 131 19.78 3.83 -15.30
C VAL A 131 21.11 4.54 -15.12
#